data_AF-A0A4P6G7J9-F1
#
_entry.id   AF-A0A4P6G7J9-F1
#
_cell.length_a   1.000
_cell.length_b   1.000
_cell.length_c   1.000
_cell.angle_alpha   90.00
_cell.angle_beta   90.00
_cell.angle_gamma   90.00
#
_symmetry.space_group_name_H-M   'P 1'
#
loop_
_entity.id
_entity.type
_entity.pdbx_description
1 polymer ?
#
loop_
_entity_poly.entity_id
_entity_poly.type
_entity_poly.pdbx_seq_one_letter_code
_entity_poly.pdbx_strand_id
1 'polypeptide(L)'
;RQYSTGGKTVLLGISKRGDKHIRQLLVQGARSIMQHIDKREDALGPWVRELLTRRHSNVVACALANKLARIVWAVLAKGGQYDPHPNA
;
A
#
# COMPACT_ATOMS: atom_id res chain seq x y z
N ARG A 1 -4.97 -4.50 18.06
CA ARG A 1 -5.43 -5.92 18.12
C ARG A 1 -5.27 -6.50 16.72
N GLN A 2 -4.29 -7.39 16.53
CA GLN A 2 -3.98 -7.99 15.23
C GLN A 2 -4.95 -9.17 14.99
N TYR A 3 -5.65 -9.17 13.86
CA TYR A 3 -6.53 -10.27 13.45
C TYR A 3 -5.75 -11.22 12.54
N SER A 4 -4.85 -12.00 13.13
CA SER A 4 -4.14 -13.08 12.46
C SER A 4 -4.49 -14.39 13.15
N THR A 5 -5.38 -15.18 12.55
CA THR A 5 -5.65 -16.55 13.00
C THR A 5 -4.77 -17.51 12.20
N GLY A 6 -4.09 -18.44 12.88
CA GLY A 6 -3.35 -19.54 12.24
C GLY A 6 -2.00 -19.18 11.60
N GLY A 7 -1.21 -18.27 12.18
CA GLY A 7 0.17 -18.00 11.73
C GLY A 7 0.30 -17.22 10.42
N LYS A 8 -0.81 -16.91 9.73
CA LYS A 8 -0.82 -16.08 8.52
C LYS A 8 -1.14 -14.63 8.89
N THR A 9 -0.19 -13.73 8.65
CA THR A 9 -0.42 -12.29 8.83
C THR A 9 -1.25 -11.78 7.67
N VAL A 10 -2.56 -11.62 7.88
CA VAL A 10 -3.46 -11.02 6.88
C VAL A 10 -3.44 -9.50 7.09
N LEU A 11 -2.81 -8.79 6.16
CA LEU A 11 -2.91 -7.34 6.09
C LEU A 11 -4.31 -6.97 5.58
N LEU A 12 -5.26 -6.80 6.51
CA LEU A 12 -6.60 -6.31 6.20
C LEU A 12 -6.54 -4.99 5.42
N GLY A 13 -7.55 -4.70 4.60
CA GLY A 13 -7.65 -3.48 3.79
C GLY A 13 -7.76 -2.20 4.62
N ILE A 14 -7.73 -1.04 3.94
CA ILE A 14 -7.96 0.25 4.62
C ILE A 14 -9.33 0.21 5.29
N SER A 15 -9.34 0.36 6.61
CA SER A 15 -10.56 0.28 7.39
C SER A 15 -11.55 1.39 6.97
N LYS A 16 -12.86 1.11 7.07
CA LYS A 16 -13.89 2.16 6.93
C LYS A 16 -13.96 3.09 8.14
N ARG A 17 -13.24 2.78 9.22
CA ARG A 17 -13.12 3.60 10.44
C ARG A 17 -11.95 4.58 10.28
N GLY A 18 -12.15 5.83 10.68
CA GLY A 18 -11.21 6.93 10.48
C GLY A 18 -11.69 7.95 9.43
N ASP A 19 -10.81 8.85 9.02
CA ASP A 19 -11.13 9.95 8.12
C ASP A 19 -11.36 9.47 6.66
N LYS A 20 -12.54 9.80 6.11
CA LYS A 20 -12.94 9.43 4.73
C LYS A 20 -12.09 10.16 3.68
N HIS A 21 -11.73 11.41 3.93
CA HIS A 21 -10.97 12.25 3.02
C HIS A 21 -9.54 11.74 2.86
N ILE A 22 -8.85 11.42 3.96
CA ILE A 22 -7.50 10.82 3.90
C ILE A 22 -7.51 9.51 3.13
N ARG A 23 -8.50 8.64 3.37
CA ARG A 23 -8.65 7.39 2.61
C ARG A 23 -8.87 7.65 1.12
N GLN A 24 -9.66 8.65 0.75
CA GLN A 24 -9.84 9.03 -0.66
C GLN A 24 -8.53 9.51 -1.28
N LEU A 25 -7.80 10.40 -0.61
CA LEU A 25 -6.50 10.90 -1.08
C LEU A 25 -5.50 9.77 -1.29
N LEU A 26 -5.39 8.83 -0.35
CA LEU A 26 -4.50 7.67 -0.46
C LEU A 26 -4.84 6.79 -1.66
N VAL A 27 -6.13 6.57 -1.95
CA VAL A 27 -6.56 5.77 -3.10
C VAL A 27 -6.30 6.52 -4.41
N GLN A 28 -6.52 7.84 -4.47
CA GLN A 28 -6.18 8.63 -5.66
C GLN A 28 -4.67 8.66 -5.90
N GLY A 29 -3.86 8.83 -4.86
CA GLY A 29 -2.40 8.73 -4.94
C GLY A 29 -1.94 7.37 -5.42
N ALA A 30 -2.54 6.28 -4.91
CA ALA A 30 -2.28 4.93 -5.38
C ALA A 30 -2.59 4.76 -6.88
N ARG A 31 -3.70 5.34 -7.37
CA ARG A 31 -4.04 5.31 -8.81
C ARG A 31 -3.01 6.05 -9.66
N SER A 32 -2.56 7.22 -9.22
CA SER A 32 -1.49 7.98 -9.91
C SER A 32 -0.18 7.17 -9.98
N ILE A 33 0.18 6.48 -8.90
CA ILE A 33 1.35 5.58 -8.88
C ILE A 33 1.15 4.42 -9.87
N MET A 34 -0.04 3.83 -9.90
CA MET A 34 -0.35 2.72 -10.81
C MET A 34 -0.26 3.12 -12.28
N GLN A 35 -0.57 4.36 -12.64
CA GLN A 35 -0.42 4.87 -14.02
C GLN A 35 1.04 4.92 -14.49
N HIS A 36 1.99 5.05 -13.56
CA HIS A 36 3.42 5.16 -13.84
C HIS A 36 4.20 3.90 -13.40
N ILE A 37 3.50 2.78 -13.16
CA ILE A 37 4.10 1.60 -12.54
C ILE A 37 5.14 0.89 -13.43
N ASP A 38 4.97 0.98 -14.75
CA ASP A 38 5.88 0.35 -15.72
C ASP A 38 7.27 0.98 -15.71
N LYS A 39 7.37 2.25 -15.31
CA LYS A 39 8.64 2.98 -15.21
C LYS A 39 9.26 2.91 -13.81
N ARG A 40 8.60 2.23 -12.86
CA ARG A 40 9.03 2.19 -11.46
C ARG A 40 9.79 0.89 -11.19
N GLU A 41 11.05 1.05 -10.79
CA GLU A 41 11.97 -0.05 -10.46
C GLU A 41 12.07 -0.32 -8.95
N ASP A 42 11.41 0.49 -8.11
CA ASP A 42 11.33 0.27 -6.66
C ASP A 42 10.70 -1.08 -6.31
N ALA A 43 10.88 -1.53 -5.05
CA ALA A 43 10.25 -2.73 -4.50
C ALA A 43 8.71 -2.74 -4.60
N LEU A 44 8.07 -1.58 -4.78
CA LEU A 44 6.63 -1.49 -5.05
C LEU A 44 6.25 -1.85 -6.50
N GLY A 45 7.12 -1.61 -7.46
CA GLY A 45 6.90 -1.82 -8.89
C GLY A 45 6.52 -3.28 -9.22
N PRO A 46 7.42 -4.25 -8.98
CA PRO A 46 7.15 -5.67 -9.23
C PRO A 46 5.92 -6.18 -8.48
N TRP A 47 5.75 -5.77 -7.21
CA TRP A 47 4.62 -6.20 -6.38
C TRP A 47 3.27 -5.74 -6.94
N VAL A 48 3.15 -4.48 -7.38
CA VAL A 48 1.91 -3.97 -7.99
C VAL A 48 1.65 -4.63 -9.34
N ARG A 49 2.68 -4.82 -10.17
CA ARG A 49 2.58 -5.50 -11.46
C ARG A 49 2.06 -6.94 -11.28
N GLU A 50 2.61 -7.70 -10.35
CA GLU A 50 2.13 -9.04 -10.02
C GLU A 50 0.66 -9.03 -9.57
N LEU A 51 0.27 -8.08 -8.71
CA LEU A 51 -1.13 -7.96 -8.27
C LEU A 51 -2.10 -7.66 -9.41
N LEU A 52 -1.70 -6.80 -10.36
CA LEU A 52 -2.51 -6.45 -11.53
C LEU A 52 -2.77 -7.65 -12.44
N THR A 53 -1.86 -8.64 -12.48
CA THR A 53 -2.11 -9.88 -13.25
C THR A 53 -3.20 -10.76 -12.64
N ARG A 54 -3.46 -10.66 -11.33
CA ARG A 54 -4.35 -11.58 -10.60
C ARG A 54 -5.65 -10.94 -10.11
N ARG A 55 -5.74 -9.61 -10.07
CA ARG A 55 -6.83 -8.87 -9.43
C ARG A 55 -7.20 -7.62 -10.22
N HIS A 56 -8.47 -7.22 -10.12
CA HIS A 56 -8.98 -6.01 -10.74
C HIS A 56 -8.26 -4.74 -10.24
N SER A 57 -8.04 -3.76 -11.12
CA SER A 57 -7.31 -2.51 -10.84
C SER A 57 -7.79 -1.78 -9.58
N ASN A 58 -9.10 -1.66 -9.37
CA ASN A 58 -9.66 -1.05 -8.15
C ASN A 58 -9.26 -1.78 -6.85
N VAL A 59 -9.14 -3.10 -6.88
CA VAL A 59 -8.68 -3.90 -5.73
C VAL A 59 -7.22 -3.62 -5.47
N VAL A 60 -6.40 -3.56 -6.53
CA VAL A 60 -4.97 -3.23 -6.45
C VAL A 60 -4.76 -1.82 -5.92
N ALA A 61 -5.54 -0.83 -6.37
CA ALA A 61 -5.48 0.54 -5.87
C ALA A 61 -5.73 0.62 -4.36
N CYS A 62 -6.76 -0.09 -3.87
CA CYS A 62 -7.04 -0.19 -2.43
C CYS A 62 -5.92 -0.88 -1.66
N ALA A 63 -5.33 -1.95 -2.22
CA ALA A 63 -4.22 -2.68 -1.60
C ALA A 63 -2.95 -1.82 -1.54
N LEU A 64 -2.63 -1.09 -2.60
CA LEU A 64 -1.50 -0.17 -2.67
C LEU A 64 -1.67 0.97 -1.68
N ALA A 65 -2.84 1.61 -1.64
CA ALA A 65 -3.15 2.65 -0.67
C ALA A 65 -2.99 2.15 0.78
N ASN A 66 -3.38 0.90 1.05
CA ASN A 66 -3.21 0.27 2.36
C ASN A 66 -1.74 0.02 2.72
N LYS A 67 -0.90 -0.32 1.73
CA LYS A 67 0.55 -0.47 1.92
C LYS A 67 1.21 0.88 2.19
N LEU A 68 0.85 1.91 1.43
CA LEU A 68 1.30 3.30 1.63
C LEU A 68 0.91 3.83 3.01
N ALA A 69 -0.33 3.60 3.46
CA ALA A 69 -0.79 4.01 4.78
C ALA A 69 0.07 3.41 5.91
N ARG A 70 0.47 2.13 5.78
CA ARG A 70 1.34 1.48 6.77
C ARG A 70 2.77 2.03 6.74
N ILE A 71 3.30 2.33 5.56
CA ILE A 71 4.61 2.97 5.39
C ILE A 71 4.59 4.34 6.07
N VAL A 72 3.61 5.19 5.75
CA VAL A 72 3.44 6.52 6.36
C VAL A 72 3.35 6.40 7.89
N TRP A 73 2.53 5.47 8.40
CA TRP A 73 2.43 5.25 9.83
C TRP A 73 3.77 4.83 10.45
N ALA A 74 4.51 3.90 9.82
CA ALA A 74 5.80 3.45 10.34
C ALA A 74 6.86 4.57 10.35
N VAL A 75 6.89 5.38 9.29
CA VAL A 75 7.76 6.57 9.16
C VAL A 75 7.44 7.57 10.27
N LEU A 76 6.17 7.94 10.43
CA LEU A 76 5.72 8.89 11.46
C LEU A 76 5.94 8.38 12.88
N ALA A 77 5.63 7.11 13.15
CA ALA A 77 5.73 6.54 14.49
C ALA A 77 7.18 6.32 14.93
N LYS A 78 8.10 6.05 14.00
CA LYS A 78 9.52 5.78 14.30
C LYS A 78 10.44 6.97 14.06
N GLY A 79 9.92 8.09 13.53
CA GLY A 79 10.71 9.28 13.19
C GLY A 79 11.75 9.03 12.08
N GLY A 80 11.54 8.00 11.25
CA GLY A 80 12.45 7.64 10.16
C GLY A 80 12.19 8.42 8.89
N GLN A 81 13.08 8.27 7.90
CA GLN A 81 12.84 8.72 6.52
C GLN A 81 12.31 7.58 5.67
N TYR A 82 11.51 7.90 4.65
CA TYR A 82 11.05 6.90 3.70
C TYR A 82 12.20 6.48 2.79
N ASP A 83 12.52 5.19 2.79
CA ASP A 83 13.46 4.58 1.86
C ASP A 83 12.70 3.71 0.84
N PRO A 84 12.74 4.04 -0.46
CA PRO A 84 12.14 3.22 -1.51
C PRO A 84 12.87 1.89 -1.76
N HIS A 85 14.11 1.73 -1.27
CA HIS A 85 14.95 0.54 -1.45
C HIS A 85 15.50 0.01 -0.11
N PRO A 86 14.65 -0.45 0.81
CA PRO A 86 15.09 -0.84 2.16
C PRO A 86 16.02 -2.07 2.22
N ASN A 87 16.23 -2.77 1.09
CA ASN A 87 17.06 -3.98 0.97
C ASN A 87 17.94 -3.96 -0.30
N ALA A 88 18.31 -2.78 -0.83
CA ALA A 88 19.36 -2.71 -1.86
C ALA A 88 20.74 -2.95 -1.24
#